data_AF-A0A232LML0-F1
#
_entry.id   AF-A0A232LML0-F1
#
_cell.length_a   1.000
_cell.length_b   1.000
_cell.length_c   1.000
_cell.angle_alpha   90.00
_cell.angle_beta   90.00
_cell.angle_gamma   90.00
#
_symmetry.space_group_name_H-M   'P 1'
#
loop_
_entity.id
_entity.type
_entity.pdbx_description
1 polymer ?
#
loop_
_entity_poly.entity_id
_entity_poly.type
_entity_poly.pdbx_seq_one_letter_code
_entity_poly.pdbx_strand_id
1 'polypeptide(L)'
;MQITPPRANTRLGDTSPRSYLADTEILSPIRKRGLSGFKEHDMKRLRLDPSPTSDDRTILEYHSRVMELVPNDRTKINIRMPFTSTLEKLVASRRVRSILDSDRFMADYFNPQELSQKISSLERELRDVKNELQDVKNELHALKGNYLAMYQANMLARMIDIVYEKKGLQLPEGQGNDAARSSRKYTEAASRIGRENFERDFGLPLKYHDVLKKYSSLVQERNAIAHETEVPFAKMLMSPEHYNGPMHRFWGPLFVFCYGKSVEELANAGAKGDLCQSLYD
;
A
#
# COMPACT_ATOMS: atom_id res chain seq x y z
N MET A 1 -19.10 10.71 49.21
CA MET A 1 -18.68 9.30 49.41
C MET A 1 -19.92 8.49 49.76
N GLN A 2 -20.05 7.26 49.30
CA GLN A 2 -21.23 6.44 49.59
C GLN A 2 -20.85 5.24 50.46
N ILE A 3 -21.67 4.94 51.47
CA ILE A 3 -21.53 3.75 52.32
C ILE A 3 -22.85 2.96 52.34
N THR A 4 -22.74 1.65 52.54
CA THR A 4 -23.92 0.79 52.69
C THR A 4 -24.57 1.05 54.05
N PRO A 5 -25.91 1.17 54.15
CA PRO A 5 -26.59 1.28 55.43
C PRO A 5 -26.37 0.02 56.29
N PRO A 6 -26.47 0.14 57.63
CA PRO A 6 -26.42 -1.02 58.50
C PRO A 6 -27.64 -1.92 58.26
N ARG A 7 -27.51 -3.21 58.57
CA ARG A 7 -28.65 -4.14 58.48
C ARG A 7 -29.63 -3.86 59.61
N ALA A 8 -30.92 -4.14 59.38
CA ALA A 8 -31.93 -4.11 60.43
C ALA A 8 -31.53 -5.02 61.61
N ASN A 9 -31.86 -4.62 62.84
CA ASN A 9 -31.54 -5.33 64.09
C ASN A 9 -30.03 -5.44 64.39
N THR A 10 -29.21 -4.54 63.86
CA THR A 10 -27.81 -4.42 64.27
C THR A 10 -27.63 -3.26 65.23
N ARG A 11 -26.69 -3.39 66.17
CA ARG A 11 -26.32 -2.32 67.12
C ARG A 11 -26.08 -0.98 66.40
N LEU A 12 -25.46 -1.02 65.22
CA LEU A 12 -25.19 0.17 64.41
C LEU A 12 -26.47 0.81 63.86
N GLY A 13 -27.50 0.01 63.53
CA GLY A 13 -28.78 0.49 63.01
C GLY A 13 -29.56 1.37 63.98
N ASP A 14 -29.44 1.10 65.28
CA ASP A 14 -30.14 1.83 66.35
C ASP A 14 -29.35 3.05 66.85
N THR A 15 -28.14 3.29 66.32
CA THR A 15 -27.35 4.47 66.70
C THR A 15 -27.87 5.74 66.06
N SER A 16 -27.74 6.86 66.76
CA SER A 16 -28.03 8.17 66.17
C SER A 16 -27.16 8.40 64.92
N PRO A 17 -27.64 9.17 63.92
CA PRO A 17 -26.87 9.44 62.71
C PRO A 17 -25.49 10.07 62.99
N ARG A 18 -25.36 10.82 64.09
CA ARG A 18 -24.09 11.40 64.54
C ARG A 18 -23.16 10.35 65.15
N SER A 19 -23.69 9.46 65.98
CA SER A 19 -22.92 8.37 66.60
C SER A 19 -22.47 7.36 65.56
N TYR A 20 -23.31 7.06 64.56
CA TYR A 20 -23.00 6.17 63.45
C TYR A 20 -21.75 6.61 62.68
N LEU A 21 -21.63 7.91 62.37
CA LEU A 21 -20.44 8.46 61.71
C LEU A 21 -19.19 8.51 62.59
N ALA A 22 -19.33 8.39 63.90
CA ALA A 22 -18.21 8.34 64.84
C ALA A 22 -17.79 6.89 65.17
N ASP A 23 -18.55 5.89 64.73
CA ASP A 23 -18.29 4.49 65.04
C ASP A 23 -17.05 3.96 64.28
N THR A 24 -16.17 3.28 65.00
CA THR A 24 -14.92 2.72 64.47
C THR A 24 -15.15 1.71 63.35
N GLU A 25 -16.25 0.96 63.38
CA GLU A 25 -16.62 -0.01 62.33
C GLU A 25 -16.96 0.69 61.01
N ILE A 26 -17.48 1.92 61.08
CA ILE A 26 -17.79 2.75 59.92
C ILE A 26 -16.56 3.52 59.44
N LEU A 27 -15.75 4.02 60.37
CA LEU A 27 -14.57 4.83 60.03
C LEU A 27 -13.42 4.02 59.40
N SER A 28 -13.25 2.75 59.76
CA SER A 28 -12.15 1.91 59.26
C SER A 28 -12.25 1.64 57.74
N PRO A 29 -13.39 1.21 57.17
CA PRO A 29 -13.58 1.11 55.73
C PRO A 29 -13.42 2.46 55.01
N ILE A 30 -13.88 3.55 55.65
CA ILE A 30 -13.76 4.90 55.10
C ILE A 30 -12.29 5.31 54.96
N ARG A 31 -11.45 5.01 55.95
CA ARG A 31 -9.99 5.23 55.89
C ARG A 31 -9.32 4.42 54.78
N LYS A 32 -9.69 3.15 54.62
CA LYS A 32 -9.10 2.26 53.59
C LYS A 32 -9.43 2.71 52.16
N ARG A 33 -10.57 3.36 51.93
CA ARG A 33 -11.02 3.82 50.60
C ARG A 33 -10.40 5.16 50.14
N GLY A 34 -9.29 5.59 50.74
CA GLY A 34 -8.52 6.75 50.26
C GLY A 34 -8.31 7.88 51.26
N LEU A 35 -8.65 7.66 52.54
CA LEU A 35 -8.50 8.65 53.61
C LEU A 35 -7.46 8.24 54.67
N SER A 36 -6.50 7.38 54.31
CA SER A 36 -5.47 6.87 55.23
C SER A 36 -4.56 7.95 55.83
N GLY A 37 -4.51 9.14 55.22
CA GLY A 37 -3.76 10.31 55.73
C GLY A 37 -4.56 11.27 56.62
N PHE A 38 -5.85 11.02 56.87
CA PHE A 38 -6.70 11.95 57.62
C PHE A 38 -6.61 11.68 59.12
N LYS A 39 -6.44 12.75 59.91
CA LYS A 39 -6.35 12.68 61.37
C LYS A 39 -7.76 12.56 61.96
N GLU A 40 -7.85 12.16 63.22
CA GLU A 40 -9.14 11.97 63.91
C GLU A 40 -10.03 13.21 63.89
N HIS A 41 -9.44 14.41 63.99
CA HIS A 41 -10.18 15.67 63.93
C HIS A 41 -10.85 15.92 62.56
N ASP A 42 -10.29 15.39 61.47
CA ASP A 42 -10.88 15.51 60.12
C ASP A 42 -12.12 14.62 59.98
N MET A 43 -12.07 13.43 60.59
CA MET A 43 -13.18 12.48 60.61
C MET A 43 -14.40 13.05 61.34
N LYS A 44 -14.19 13.89 62.36
CA LYS A 44 -15.26 14.60 63.09
C LYS A 44 -16.00 15.65 62.25
N ARG A 45 -15.47 16.00 61.07
CA ARG A 45 -16.09 16.97 60.15
C ARG A 45 -16.91 16.30 59.05
N LEU A 46 -16.95 14.96 58.99
CA LEU A 46 -17.86 14.23 58.09
C LEU A 46 -19.31 14.56 58.41
N ARG A 47 -20.13 14.70 57.37
CA ARG A 47 -21.56 14.98 57.49
C ARG A 47 -22.33 14.04 56.57
N LEU A 48 -23.50 13.59 57.03
CA LEU A 48 -24.44 12.88 56.18
C LEU A 48 -25.10 13.87 55.20
N ASP A 49 -25.47 13.36 54.04
CA ASP A 49 -26.11 14.13 52.97
C ASP A 49 -27.33 13.36 52.44
N PRO A 50 -28.56 13.89 52.60
CA PRO A 50 -28.91 15.16 53.24
C PRO A 50 -28.65 15.14 54.74
N SER A 51 -28.61 16.32 55.38
CA SER A 51 -28.40 16.42 56.83
C SER A 51 -29.50 15.71 57.63
N PRO A 52 -29.19 15.12 58.80
CA PRO A 52 -30.19 14.55 59.70
C PRO A 52 -31.15 15.61 60.25
N THR A 53 -32.41 15.25 60.44
CA THR A 53 -33.45 16.06 61.09
C THR A 53 -33.67 15.60 62.54
N SER A 54 -34.50 16.33 63.29
CA SER A 54 -34.88 15.96 64.67
C SER A 54 -35.63 14.63 64.77
N ASP A 55 -36.23 14.19 63.67
CA ASP A 55 -37.03 12.95 63.60
C ASP A 55 -36.15 11.72 63.34
N ASP A 56 -34.89 11.92 62.92
CA ASP A 56 -33.93 10.87 62.65
C ASP A 56 -33.24 10.41 63.96
N ARG A 57 -33.96 9.68 64.81
CA ARG A 57 -33.40 9.19 66.09
C ARG A 57 -32.36 8.11 65.87
N THR A 58 -32.53 7.33 64.80
CA THR A 58 -31.62 6.26 64.38
C THR A 58 -31.13 6.47 62.94
N ILE A 59 -30.00 5.84 62.60
CA ILE A 59 -29.48 5.87 61.23
C ILE A 59 -30.38 5.11 60.24
N LEU A 60 -31.17 4.14 60.70
CA LEU A 60 -32.16 3.43 59.88
C LEU A 60 -33.36 4.30 59.55
N GLU A 61 -33.86 5.09 60.51
CA GLU A 61 -34.90 6.10 60.27
C GLU A 61 -34.40 7.16 59.29
N TYR A 62 -33.19 7.67 59.52
CA TYR A 62 -32.51 8.58 58.59
C TYR A 62 -32.47 7.99 57.17
N HIS A 63 -31.99 6.76 57.02
CA HIS A 63 -31.86 6.13 55.71
C HIS A 63 -33.22 5.94 55.04
N SER A 64 -34.25 5.54 55.78
CA SER A 64 -35.62 5.37 55.27
C SER A 64 -36.19 6.69 54.76
N ARG A 65 -36.02 7.77 55.51
CA ARG A 65 -36.43 9.13 55.09
C ARG A 65 -35.68 9.58 53.83
N VAL A 66 -34.36 9.36 53.78
CA VAL A 66 -33.55 9.76 52.62
C VAL A 66 -33.92 8.97 51.36
N MET A 67 -34.28 7.69 51.49
CA MET A 67 -34.78 6.88 50.37
C MET A 67 -36.05 7.45 49.74
N GLU A 68 -36.94 8.03 50.56
CA GLU A 68 -38.16 8.70 50.07
C GLU A 68 -37.83 10.03 49.36
N LEU A 69 -36.84 10.77 49.86
CA LEU A 69 -36.45 12.07 49.33
C LEU A 69 -35.59 12.01 48.07
N VAL A 70 -34.81 10.94 47.88
CA VAL A 70 -33.86 10.79 46.76
C VAL A 70 -34.08 9.44 46.06
N PRO A 71 -35.07 9.34 45.13
CA PRO A 71 -35.52 8.06 44.59
C PRO A 71 -34.49 7.27 43.78
N ASN A 72 -33.40 7.92 43.34
CA ASN A 72 -32.41 7.34 42.43
C ASN A 72 -31.20 6.69 43.14
N ASP A 73 -31.05 6.83 44.46
CA ASP A 73 -29.86 6.38 45.21
C ASP A 73 -30.24 5.51 46.43
N ARG A 74 -31.25 4.65 46.26
CA ARG A 74 -31.97 3.90 47.32
C ARG A 74 -31.15 2.91 48.15
N THR A 75 -29.87 2.70 47.85
CA THR A 75 -29.09 1.60 48.43
C THR A 75 -27.94 2.05 49.31
N LYS A 76 -27.70 3.36 49.42
CA LYS A 76 -26.50 3.89 50.07
C LYS A 76 -26.79 5.18 50.83
N ILE A 77 -26.02 5.36 51.90
CA ILE A 77 -25.93 6.58 52.68
C ILE A 77 -24.82 7.45 52.07
N ASN A 78 -25.15 8.68 51.73
CA ASN A 78 -24.19 9.65 51.21
C ASN A 78 -23.54 10.42 52.36
N ILE A 79 -22.20 10.51 52.30
CA ILE A 79 -21.36 11.26 53.22
C ILE A 79 -20.69 12.39 52.44
N ARG A 80 -20.96 13.62 52.87
CA ARG A 80 -20.29 14.82 52.39
C ARG A 80 -18.99 15.04 53.17
N MET A 81 -17.91 15.24 52.44
CA MET A 81 -16.60 15.59 52.98
C MET A 81 -16.38 17.10 52.86
N PRO A 82 -15.93 17.80 53.90
CA PRO A 82 -15.73 19.26 53.87
C PRO A 82 -14.39 19.70 53.26
N PHE A 83 -13.64 18.80 52.61
CA PHE A 83 -12.28 19.05 52.12
C PHE A 83 -12.09 18.70 50.63
N THR A 84 -13.14 18.80 49.82
CA THR A 84 -13.10 18.43 48.39
C THR A 84 -11.93 19.08 47.65
N SER A 85 -11.63 20.34 47.95
CA SER A 85 -10.49 21.07 47.37
C SER A 85 -9.11 20.50 47.74
N THR A 86 -8.95 19.90 48.93
CA THR A 86 -7.70 19.25 49.35
C THR A 86 -7.54 17.88 48.70
N LEU A 87 -8.64 17.14 48.53
CA LEU A 87 -8.66 15.85 47.84
C LEU A 87 -8.38 15.99 46.35
N GLU A 88 -8.97 16.99 45.69
CA GLU A 88 -8.71 17.32 44.29
C GLU A 88 -7.23 17.66 44.06
N LYS A 89 -6.63 18.45 44.95
CA LYS A 89 -5.19 18.78 44.90
C LYS A 89 -4.31 17.54 45.04
N LEU A 90 -4.61 16.64 45.99
CA LEU A 90 -3.86 15.39 46.21
C LEU A 90 -3.96 14.42 45.02
N VAL A 91 -5.14 14.30 44.41
CA VAL A 91 -5.35 13.47 43.22
C VAL A 91 -4.65 14.07 42.00
N ALA A 92 -4.72 15.39 41.81
CA ALA A 92 -4.00 16.09 40.75
C ALA A 92 -2.47 15.92 40.89
N SER A 93 -1.91 16.07 42.09
CA SER A 93 -0.47 15.87 42.32
C SER A 93 0.01 14.44 42.05
N ARG A 94 -0.81 13.41 42.33
CA ARG A 94 -0.46 12.02 41.99
C ARG A 94 -0.50 11.76 40.48
N ARG A 95 -1.49 12.32 39.78
CA ARG A 95 -1.66 12.14 38.34
C ARG A 95 -0.55 12.81 37.53
N VAL A 96 -0.13 14.00 37.96
CA VAL A 96 1.04 14.69 37.36
C VAL A 96 2.31 13.86 37.54
N ARG A 97 2.51 13.24 38.72
CA ARG A 97 3.68 12.40 38.99
C ARG A 97 3.70 11.14 38.12
N SER A 98 2.55 10.47 37.94
CA SER A 98 2.47 9.30 37.04
C SER A 98 2.70 9.64 35.56
N ILE A 99 2.34 10.85 35.14
CA ILE A 99 2.59 11.32 33.76
C ILE A 99 4.09 11.59 33.58
N LEU A 100 4.72 12.29 34.52
CA LEU A 100 6.17 12.57 34.49
C LEU A 100 7.02 11.30 34.53
N ASP A 101 6.60 10.29 35.30
CA ASP A 101 7.29 8.99 35.35
C ASP A 101 7.09 8.19 34.05
N SER A 102 5.93 8.34 33.38
CA SER A 102 5.68 7.71 32.07
C SER A 102 6.49 8.38 30.95
N ASP A 103 6.58 9.71 30.95
CA ASP A 103 7.38 10.45 29.96
C ASP A 103 8.87 10.13 30.10
N ARG A 104 9.35 10.00 31.35
CA ARG A 104 10.74 9.60 31.63
C ARG A 104 11.02 8.16 31.22
N PHE A 105 10.07 7.25 31.44
CA PHE A 105 10.16 5.85 31.00
C PHE A 105 10.18 5.73 29.46
N MET A 106 9.39 6.55 28.74
CA MET A 106 9.40 6.56 27.28
C MET A 106 10.68 7.16 26.69
N ALA A 107 11.28 8.15 27.34
CA ALA A 107 12.54 8.76 26.90
C ALA A 107 13.76 7.83 27.05
N ASP A 108 13.79 6.97 28.07
CA ASP A 108 14.86 5.99 28.26
C ASP A 108 14.74 4.77 27.33
N TYR A 109 13.54 4.44 26.84
CA TYR A 109 13.30 3.29 25.95
C TYR A 109 13.34 3.63 24.45
N PHE A 110 13.04 4.87 24.07
CA PHE A 110 13.13 5.34 22.69
C PHE A 110 14.13 6.49 22.61
N ASN A 111 15.37 6.20 22.21
CA ASN A 111 16.32 7.25 21.85
C ASN A 111 15.83 7.93 20.56
N PRO A 112 15.25 9.15 20.61
CA PRO A 112 14.63 9.77 19.45
C PRO A 112 15.65 10.12 18.37
N GLN A 113 16.92 10.28 18.76
CA GLN A 113 18.01 10.54 17.82
C GLN A 113 18.35 9.30 17.01
N GLU A 114 18.39 8.12 17.65
CA GLU A 114 18.64 6.85 16.94
C GLU A 114 17.48 6.51 15.99
N LEU A 115 16.24 6.77 16.41
CA LEU A 115 15.07 6.59 15.56
C LEU A 115 15.10 7.54 14.36
N SER A 116 15.44 8.81 14.58
CA SER A 116 15.59 9.82 13.54
C SER A 116 16.71 9.47 12.55
N GLN A 117 17.82 8.92 13.03
CA GLN A 117 18.91 8.43 12.18
C GLN A 117 18.47 7.24 11.34
N LYS A 118 17.75 6.27 11.91
CA LYS A 118 17.21 5.12 11.16
C LYS A 118 16.20 5.56 10.11
N ILE A 119 15.28 6.47 10.45
CA ILE A 119 14.32 7.04 9.49
C ILE A 119 15.07 7.72 8.35
N SER A 120 16.08 8.55 8.66
CA SER A 120 16.89 9.24 7.66
C SER A 120 17.67 8.26 6.76
N SER A 121 18.14 7.13 7.30
CA SER A 121 18.80 6.07 6.52
C SER A 121 17.81 5.38 5.58
N LEU A 122 16.64 4.99 6.10
CA LEU A 122 15.59 4.33 5.31
C LEU A 122 15.05 5.25 4.21
N GLU A 123 14.91 6.54 4.47
CA GLU A 123 14.51 7.53 3.46
C GLU A 123 15.55 7.66 2.34
N ARG A 124 16.84 7.50 2.66
CA ARG A 124 17.91 7.49 1.66
C ARG A 124 17.85 6.22 0.82
N GLU A 125 17.79 5.05 1.47
CA GLU A 125 17.67 3.75 0.79
C GLU A 125 16.45 3.70 -0.12
N LEU A 126 15.30 4.19 0.35
CA LEU A 126 14.07 4.26 -0.46
C LEU A 126 14.24 5.19 -1.68
N ARG A 127 14.98 6.29 -1.54
CA ARG A 127 15.29 7.20 -2.64
C ARG A 127 16.23 6.55 -3.65
N ASP A 128 17.24 5.83 -3.19
CA ASP A 128 18.20 5.12 -4.05
C ASP A 128 17.50 4.01 -4.84
N VAL A 129 16.70 3.18 -4.17
CA VAL A 129 15.87 2.15 -4.84
C VAL A 129 14.91 2.75 -5.86
N LYS A 130 14.32 3.92 -5.57
CA LYS A 130 13.44 4.62 -6.52
C LYS A 130 14.20 5.09 -7.76
N ASN A 131 15.44 5.56 -7.59
CA ASN A 131 16.28 5.98 -8.71
C ASN A 131 16.69 4.76 -9.56
N GLU A 132 17.15 3.67 -8.94
CA GLU A 132 17.48 2.42 -9.64
C GLU A 132 16.30 1.87 -10.42
N LEU A 133 15.09 1.87 -9.84
CA LEU A 133 13.87 1.46 -10.54
C LEU A 133 13.58 2.33 -11.77
N GLN A 134 13.84 3.64 -11.67
CA GLN A 134 13.67 4.56 -12.78
C GLN A 134 14.70 4.31 -13.88
N ASP A 135 15.95 4.00 -13.53
CA ASP A 135 17.01 3.66 -14.47
C ASP A 135 16.70 2.35 -15.21
N VAL A 136 16.32 1.30 -14.49
CA VAL A 136 15.89 0.02 -15.08
C VAL A 136 14.70 0.22 -16.02
N LYS A 137 13.74 1.07 -15.65
CA LYS A 137 12.59 1.39 -16.52
C LYS A 137 13.05 2.09 -17.81
N ASN A 138 13.98 3.03 -17.71
CA ASN A 138 14.53 3.73 -18.87
C ASN A 138 15.30 2.76 -19.79
N GLU A 139 16.12 1.87 -19.22
CA GLU A 139 16.83 0.83 -19.96
C GLU A 139 15.87 -0.15 -20.65
N LEU A 140 14.80 -0.57 -19.97
CA LEU A 140 13.78 -1.43 -20.55
C LEU A 140 13.07 -0.75 -21.73
N HIS A 141 12.76 0.55 -21.62
CA HIS A 141 12.19 1.32 -22.72
C HIS A 141 13.15 1.42 -23.91
N ALA A 142 14.44 1.68 -23.66
CA ALA A 142 15.46 1.72 -24.71
C ALA A 142 15.60 0.35 -25.38
N LEU A 143 15.64 -0.73 -24.60
CA LEU A 143 15.74 -2.10 -25.08
C LEU A 143 14.52 -2.48 -25.92
N LYS A 144 13.30 -2.11 -25.51
CA LYS A 144 12.07 -2.28 -26.30
C LYS A 144 12.15 -1.55 -27.65
N GLY A 145 12.69 -0.33 -27.65
CA GLY A 145 12.95 0.44 -28.88
C GLY A 145 13.92 -0.28 -29.82
N ASN A 146 15.01 -0.83 -29.27
CA ASN A 146 15.99 -1.60 -30.05
C ASN A 146 15.39 -2.88 -30.65
N TYR A 147 14.59 -3.63 -29.87
CA TYR A 147 13.87 -4.80 -30.38
C TYR A 147 12.88 -4.44 -31.48
N LEU A 148 12.15 -3.33 -31.33
CA LEU A 148 11.22 -2.84 -32.34
C LEU A 148 11.94 -2.56 -33.66
N ALA A 149 13.05 -1.82 -33.61
CA ALA A 149 13.85 -1.51 -34.79
C ALA A 149 14.39 -2.79 -35.45
N MET A 150 14.87 -3.75 -34.66
CA MET A 150 15.33 -5.04 -35.14
C MET A 150 14.22 -5.84 -35.84
N TYR A 151 13.02 -5.91 -35.26
CA TYR A 151 11.89 -6.64 -35.85
C TYR A 151 11.41 -6.00 -37.15
N GLN A 152 11.34 -4.67 -37.20
CA GLN A 152 11.01 -3.93 -38.42
C GLN A 152 12.07 -4.18 -39.51
N ALA A 153 13.36 -4.11 -39.16
CA ALA A 153 14.44 -4.38 -40.09
C ALA A 153 14.37 -5.81 -40.65
N ASN A 154 14.20 -6.83 -39.81
CA ASN A 154 14.11 -8.22 -40.28
C ASN A 154 12.90 -8.45 -41.17
N MET A 155 11.76 -7.81 -40.86
CA MET A 155 10.58 -7.92 -41.71
C MET A 155 10.76 -7.25 -43.07
N LEU A 156 11.44 -6.10 -43.13
CA LEU A 156 11.80 -5.47 -44.39
C LEU A 156 12.83 -6.28 -45.18
N ALA A 157 13.77 -6.95 -44.51
CA ALA A 157 14.68 -7.88 -45.17
C ALA A 157 13.90 -9.04 -45.83
N ARG A 158 12.93 -9.62 -45.11
CA ARG A 158 12.07 -10.67 -45.66
C ARG A 158 11.23 -10.18 -46.84
N MET A 159 10.72 -8.96 -46.77
CA MET A 159 10.03 -8.32 -47.89
C MET A 159 10.93 -8.18 -49.12
N ILE A 160 12.20 -7.80 -48.93
CA ILE A 160 13.18 -7.71 -50.02
C ILE A 160 13.46 -9.09 -50.63
N ASP A 161 13.61 -10.13 -49.81
CA ASP A 161 13.78 -11.52 -50.30
C ASP A 161 12.63 -11.90 -51.24
N ILE A 162 11.38 -11.70 -50.80
CA ILE A 162 10.18 -12.06 -51.58
C ILE A 162 10.07 -11.25 -52.87
N VAL A 163 10.42 -9.96 -52.83
CA VAL A 163 10.41 -9.10 -54.03
C VAL A 163 11.44 -9.60 -55.05
N TYR A 164 12.63 -9.97 -54.61
CA TYR A 164 13.67 -10.52 -55.48
C TYR A 164 13.29 -11.90 -56.03
N GLU A 165 12.78 -12.79 -55.19
CA GLU A 165 12.25 -14.11 -55.58
C GLU A 165 11.17 -13.97 -56.66
N LYS A 166 10.17 -13.10 -56.46
CA LYS A 166 9.09 -12.87 -57.43
C LYS A 166 9.56 -12.25 -58.75
N LYS A 167 10.62 -11.45 -58.73
CA LYS A 167 11.24 -10.90 -59.95
C LYS A 167 12.19 -11.90 -60.65
N GLY A 168 12.43 -13.08 -60.07
CA GLY A 168 13.43 -14.02 -60.57
C GLY A 168 14.85 -13.47 -60.50
N LEU A 169 15.10 -12.50 -59.60
CA LEU A 169 16.40 -11.86 -59.43
C LEU A 169 17.14 -12.48 -58.25
N GLN A 170 18.45 -12.63 -58.39
CA GLN A 170 19.30 -12.95 -57.25
C GLN A 170 19.64 -11.67 -56.48
N LEU A 171 19.65 -11.78 -55.15
CA LEU A 171 20.13 -10.68 -54.32
C LEU A 171 21.62 -10.41 -54.63
N PRO A 172 22.09 -9.16 -54.47
CA PRO A 172 23.50 -8.84 -54.66
C PRO A 172 24.41 -9.80 -53.90
N GLU A 173 25.45 -10.30 -54.55
CA GLU A 173 26.46 -11.14 -53.90
C GLU A 173 27.23 -10.29 -52.89
N GLY A 174 27.06 -10.58 -51.61
CA GLY A 174 27.99 -10.15 -50.58
C GLY A 174 29.05 -11.25 -50.45
N GLN A 175 30.32 -10.95 -50.74
CA GLN A 175 31.39 -11.88 -50.40
C GLN A 175 31.37 -12.11 -48.86
N GLY A 176 31.22 -13.35 -48.37
CA GLY A 176 31.42 -13.72 -46.94
C GLY A 176 30.19 -13.69 -46.01
N ASN A 177 30.31 -14.32 -44.83
CA ASN A 177 29.21 -14.63 -43.88
C ASN A 177 29.03 -13.63 -42.70
N ASP A 178 29.53 -12.39 -42.77
CA ASP A 178 29.47 -11.47 -41.61
C ASP A 178 28.14 -10.70 -41.53
N ALA A 179 27.65 -10.47 -40.31
CA ALA A 179 26.45 -9.67 -39.96
C ALA A 179 26.38 -8.30 -40.66
N ALA A 180 27.49 -7.56 -40.67
CA ALA A 180 27.61 -6.27 -41.33
C ALA A 180 27.44 -6.35 -42.86
N ARG A 181 27.75 -7.51 -43.47
CA ARG A 181 27.61 -7.75 -44.90
C ARG A 181 26.16 -8.09 -45.27
N SER A 182 25.47 -8.86 -44.43
CA SER A 182 24.03 -9.09 -44.59
C SER A 182 23.26 -7.77 -44.62
N SER A 183 23.57 -6.84 -43.70
CA SER A 183 22.96 -5.51 -43.67
C SER A 183 23.19 -4.68 -44.95
N ARG A 184 24.41 -4.70 -45.50
CA ARG A 184 24.77 -3.99 -46.74
C ARG A 184 24.06 -4.57 -47.97
N LYS A 185 24.03 -5.90 -48.09
CA LYS A 185 23.34 -6.61 -49.18
C LYS A 185 21.87 -6.20 -49.29
N TYR A 186 21.14 -6.20 -48.17
CA TYR A 186 19.73 -5.79 -48.15
C TYR A 186 19.54 -4.29 -48.38
N THR A 187 20.46 -3.45 -47.88
CA THR A 187 20.44 -2.01 -48.15
C THR A 187 20.58 -1.71 -49.64
N GLU A 188 21.52 -2.38 -50.30
CA GLU A 188 21.73 -2.23 -51.73
C GLU A 188 20.52 -2.76 -52.52
N ALA A 189 20.01 -3.93 -52.14
CA ALA A 189 18.82 -4.51 -52.75
C ALA A 189 17.59 -3.60 -52.63
N ALA A 190 17.34 -3.02 -51.46
CA ALA A 190 16.25 -2.06 -51.23
C ALA A 190 16.37 -0.81 -52.12
N SER A 191 17.60 -0.35 -52.38
CA SER A 191 17.82 0.82 -53.24
C SER A 191 17.47 0.55 -54.71
N ARG A 192 17.67 -0.68 -55.18
CA ARG A 192 17.37 -1.15 -56.54
C ARG A 192 15.89 -1.46 -56.80
N ILE A 193 15.07 -1.58 -55.75
CA ILE A 193 13.62 -1.74 -55.91
C ILE A 193 13.01 -0.41 -56.35
N GLY A 194 12.60 -0.38 -57.62
CA GLY A 194 11.86 0.72 -58.24
C GLY A 194 10.47 0.93 -57.62
N ARG A 195 9.97 2.17 -57.72
CA ARG A 195 8.64 2.56 -57.21
C ARG A 195 7.56 2.17 -58.20
N GLU A 196 7.89 2.30 -59.47
CA GLU A 196 7.05 1.96 -60.60
C GLU A 196 6.60 0.51 -60.51
N ASN A 197 5.30 0.31 -60.66
CA ASN A 197 4.65 -1.00 -60.66
C ASN A 197 4.70 -1.76 -59.32
N PHE A 198 5.14 -1.17 -58.21
CA PHE A 198 5.21 -1.86 -56.91
C PHE A 198 3.84 -2.42 -56.47
N GLU A 199 2.79 -1.63 -56.63
CA GLU A 199 1.43 -2.04 -56.30
C GLU A 199 0.88 -3.06 -57.30
N ARG A 200 1.18 -2.90 -58.59
CA ARG A 200 0.75 -3.82 -59.64
C ARG A 200 1.42 -5.20 -59.53
N ASP A 201 2.72 -5.20 -59.27
CA ASP A 201 3.56 -6.40 -59.31
C ASP A 201 3.49 -7.19 -57.98
N PHE A 202 3.20 -6.52 -56.85
CA PHE A 202 3.18 -7.14 -55.53
C PHE A 202 1.86 -7.04 -54.77
N GLY A 203 0.89 -6.24 -55.24
CA GLY A 203 -0.36 -5.97 -54.52
C GLY A 203 -0.16 -5.15 -53.24
N LEU A 204 0.97 -4.45 -53.12
CA LEU A 204 1.34 -3.71 -51.92
C LEU A 204 1.22 -2.18 -52.14
N PRO A 205 0.54 -1.46 -51.23
CA PRO A 205 0.49 -0.01 -51.26
C PRO A 205 1.88 0.65 -51.28
N LEU A 206 1.99 1.78 -51.98
CA LEU A 206 3.24 2.55 -52.13
C LEU A 206 3.92 2.95 -50.81
N LYS A 207 3.16 3.10 -49.72
CA LYS A 207 3.71 3.40 -48.38
C LYS A 207 4.75 2.37 -47.90
N TYR A 208 4.66 1.13 -48.37
CA TYR A 208 5.64 0.09 -48.02
C TYR A 208 6.94 0.23 -48.82
N HIS A 209 6.87 0.76 -50.03
CA HIS A 209 8.06 1.15 -50.79
C HIS A 209 8.81 2.29 -50.09
N ASP A 210 8.08 3.30 -49.58
CA ASP A 210 8.68 4.42 -48.85
C ASP A 210 9.46 3.95 -47.59
N VAL A 211 8.94 2.92 -46.90
CA VAL A 211 9.61 2.35 -45.74
C VAL A 211 10.80 1.47 -46.13
N LEU A 212 10.76 0.76 -47.26
CA LEU A 212 11.93 0.05 -47.79
C LEU A 212 13.12 0.99 -48.01
N LYS A 213 12.89 2.23 -48.46
CA LYS A 213 13.97 3.23 -48.60
C LYS A 213 14.60 3.65 -47.27
N LYS A 214 13.87 3.47 -46.16
CA LYS A 214 14.36 3.74 -44.80
C LYS A 214 15.07 2.55 -44.17
N TYR A 215 15.18 1.42 -44.87
CA TYR A 215 15.84 0.21 -44.34
C TYR A 215 17.24 0.48 -43.78
N SER A 216 18.07 1.26 -44.48
CA SER A 216 19.41 1.62 -44.03
C SER A 216 19.45 2.35 -42.68
N SER A 217 18.41 3.13 -42.36
CA SER A 217 18.30 3.84 -41.08
C SER A 217 17.83 2.97 -39.92
N LEU A 218 17.19 1.84 -40.22
CA LEU A 218 16.68 0.90 -39.21
C LEU A 218 17.69 -0.18 -38.84
N VAL A 219 18.73 -0.37 -39.65
CA VAL A 219 19.72 -1.43 -39.48
C VAL A 219 20.95 -0.88 -38.78
N GLN A 220 21.08 -1.13 -37.47
CA GLN A 220 22.28 -0.76 -36.72
C GLN A 220 23.39 -1.81 -36.81
N GLU A 221 23.07 -3.10 -36.88
CA GLU A 221 23.92 -4.24 -37.28
C GLU A 221 23.05 -5.50 -37.11
N ARG A 222 22.95 -6.38 -38.11
CA ARG A 222 22.12 -7.60 -37.97
C ARG A 222 22.83 -8.58 -37.04
N ASN A 223 22.50 -8.57 -35.75
CA ASN A 223 23.00 -9.57 -34.81
C ASN A 223 22.55 -10.99 -35.21
N ALA A 224 23.35 -12.00 -34.86
CA ALA A 224 23.20 -13.43 -35.19
C ALA A 224 21.85 -14.07 -34.83
N ILE A 225 20.96 -13.35 -34.12
CA ILE A 225 19.62 -13.77 -33.69
C ILE A 225 18.56 -13.49 -34.78
N ALA A 226 18.95 -12.94 -35.94
CA ALA A 226 18.05 -12.53 -37.01
C ALA A 226 17.26 -13.65 -37.73
N HIS A 227 17.30 -14.89 -37.24
CA HIS A 227 16.68 -16.03 -37.89
C HIS A 227 15.27 -16.39 -37.39
N GLU A 228 14.81 -15.86 -36.24
CA GLU A 228 13.50 -16.25 -35.68
C GLU A 228 12.76 -15.09 -34.99
N THR A 229 12.58 -13.97 -35.68
CA THR A 229 11.90 -12.78 -35.12
C THR A 229 10.41 -12.68 -35.43
N GLU A 230 9.85 -13.60 -36.22
CA GLU A 230 8.44 -13.57 -36.64
C GLU A 230 7.46 -13.68 -35.46
N VAL A 231 7.60 -14.70 -34.61
CA VAL A 231 6.71 -14.92 -33.46
C VAL A 231 6.87 -13.82 -32.40
N PRO A 232 8.08 -13.42 -31.99
CA PRO A 232 8.25 -12.28 -31.07
C PRO A 232 7.65 -10.99 -31.61
N PHE A 233 7.77 -10.72 -32.92
CA PHE A 233 7.19 -9.51 -33.51
C PHE A 233 5.66 -9.58 -33.57
N ALA A 234 5.09 -10.74 -33.91
CA ALA A 234 3.65 -10.95 -33.86
C ALA A 234 3.09 -10.71 -32.45
N LYS A 235 3.74 -11.27 -31.41
CA LYS A 235 3.37 -11.03 -30.01
C LYS A 235 3.45 -9.55 -29.63
N MET A 236 4.48 -8.84 -30.09
CA MET A 236 4.62 -7.40 -29.86
C MET A 236 3.50 -6.60 -30.53
N LEU A 237 3.14 -6.92 -31.77
CA LEU A 237 2.04 -6.27 -32.48
C LEU A 237 0.66 -6.52 -31.83
N MET A 238 0.49 -7.68 -31.17
CA MET A 238 -0.70 -8.03 -30.39
C MET A 238 -0.70 -7.47 -28.96
N SER A 239 0.38 -6.83 -28.51
CA SER A 239 0.41 -6.23 -27.18
C SER A 239 -0.63 -5.10 -27.05
N PRO A 240 -1.16 -4.85 -25.83
CA PRO A 240 -2.20 -3.82 -25.62
C PRO A 240 -1.81 -2.43 -26.13
N GLU A 241 -0.52 -2.12 -26.17
CA GLU A 241 0.01 -0.83 -26.64
C GLU A 241 -0.04 -0.65 -28.17
N HIS A 242 -0.13 -1.75 -28.92
CA HIS A 242 0.03 -1.74 -30.37
C HIS A 242 -1.16 -2.35 -31.11
N TYR A 243 -1.91 -3.25 -30.46
CA TYR A 243 -3.06 -3.91 -31.05
C TYR A 243 -4.10 -2.91 -31.54
N ASN A 244 -4.56 -3.09 -32.79
CA ASN A 244 -5.44 -2.16 -33.50
C ASN A 244 -4.95 -0.70 -33.62
N GLY A 245 -3.72 -0.41 -33.20
CA GLY A 245 -3.07 0.89 -33.32
C GLY A 245 -2.38 1.10 -34.68
N PRO A 246 -1.70 2.25 -34.87
CA PRO A 246 -1.00 2.57 -36.12
C PRO A 246 0.06 1.53 -36.49
N MET A 247 0.77 0.97 -35.50
CA MET A 247 1.77 -0.06 -35.69
C MET A 247 1.15 -1.35 -36.23
N HIS A 248 0.12 -1.88 -35.58
CA HIS A 248 -0.58 -3.09 -36.05
C HIS A 248 -1.21 -2.91 -37.43
N ARG A 249 -1.87 -1.77 -37.68
CA ARG A 249 -2.50 -1.47 -38.98
C ARG A 249 -1.50 -1.29 -40.11
N PHE A 250 -0.31 -0.76 -39.81
CA PHE A 250 0.74 -0.60 -40.80
C PHE A 250 1.42 -1.94 -41.10
N TRP A 251 1.89 -2.65 -40.07
CA TRP A 251 2.71 -3.84 -40.24
C TRP A 251 1.88 -5.09 -40.51
N GLY A 252 0.64 -5.19 -40.05
CA GLY A 252 -0.22 -6.38 -40.20
C GLY A 252 -0.39 -6.88 -41.64
N PRO A 253 -0.80 -6.04 -42.62
CA PRO A 253 -0.93 -6.47 -44.01
C PRO A 253 0.41 -6.90 -44.62
N LEU A 254 1.50 -6.20 -44.28
CA LEU A 254 2.83 -6.56 -44.75
C LEU A 254 3.32 -7.86 -44.10
N PHE A 255 2.89 -8.14 -42.87
CA PHE A 255 3.22 -9.37 -42.14
C PHE A 255 2.62 -10.59 -42.84
N VAL A 256 1.35 -10.50 -43.26
CA VAL A 256 0.70 -11.53 -44.09
C VAL A 256 1.44 -11.72 -45.41
N PHE A 257 1.84 -10.64 -46.07
CA PHE A 257 2.62 -10.72 -47.30
C PHE A 257 3.97 -11.43 -47.10
N CYS A 258 4.65 -11.20 -45.97
CA CYS A 258 5.98 -11.73 -45.71
C CYS A 258 5.99 -13.18 -45.21
N TYR A 259 5.01 -13.56 -44.40
CA TYR A 259 4.99 -14.84 -43.68
C TYR A 259 3.84 -15.76 -44.09
N GLY A 260 2.90 -15.27 -44.91
CA GLY A 260 1.72 -16.02 -45.35
C GLY A 260 0.70 -16.33 -44.25
N LYS A 261 0.91 -15.82 -43.03
CA LYS A 261 0.07 -16.01 -41.84
C LYS A 261 -0.30 -14.66 -41.24
N SER A 262 -1.44 -14.59 -40.58
CA SER A 262 -1.84 -13.38 -39.86
C SER A 262 -1.00 -13.16 -38.60
N VAL A 263 -0.98 -11.91 -38.12
CA VAL A 263 -0.31 -11.55 -36.85
C VAL A 263 -0.94 -12.34 -35.69
N GLU A 264 -2.26 -12.46 -35.69
CA GLU A 264 -3.04 -13.19 -34.71
C GLU A 264 -2.72 -14.69 -34.74
N GLU A 265 -2.63 -15.29 -35.93
CA GLU A 265 -2.31 -16.71 -36.08
C GLU A 265 -0.95 -17.06 -35.47
N LEU A 266 0.09 -16.28 -35.80
CA LEU A 266 1.45 -16.52 -35.32
C LEU A 266 1.63 -16.17 -33.85
N ALA A 267 1.00 -15.09 -33.36
CA ALA A 267 1.06 -14.73 -31.95
C ALA A 267 0.40 -15.80 -31.05
N ASN A 268 -0.68 -16.42 -31.53
CA ASN A 268 -1.45 -17.44 -30.80
C ASN A 268 -0.94 -18.86 -31.02
N ALA A 269 -0.05 -19.11 -32.00
CA ALA A 269 0.50 -20.43 -32.27
C ALA A 269 1.27 -21.03 -31.08
N GLY A 270 1.88 -20.19 -30.22
CA GLY A 270 2.50 -20.63 -28.97
C GLY A 270 1.51 -20.93 -27.84
N ALA A 271 0.32 -20.31 -27.83
CA ALA A 271 -0.67 -20.50 -26.79
C ALA A 271 -1.40 -21.86 -26.87
N LYS A 272 -1.35 -22.52 -28.03
CA LYS A 272 -1.87 -23.89 -28.21
C LYS A 272 -0.88 -24.98 -27.78
N GLY A 273 0.40 -24.64 -27.54
CA GLY A 273 1.44 -25.56 -27.07
C GLY A 273 1.66 -25.56 -25.56
N ASP A 274 1.35 -24.46 -24.87
CA ASP A 274 1.68 -24.26 -23.45
C ASP A 274 0.47 -24.43 -22.48
N LEU A 275 -0.60 -25.09 -22.93
CA LEU A 275 -1.72 -25.50 -22.06
C LEU A 275 -1.47 -26.82 -21.31
N CYS A 276 -0.25 -27.37 -21.38
CA CYS A 276 0.19 -28.51 -20.56
C CYS A 276 1.50 -28.16 -19.83
N GLN A 277 1.52 -28.47 -18.52
CA GLN A 277 2.57 -28.24 -17.51
C GLN A 277 2.68 -26.78 -17.00
N SER A 278 1.90 -26.39 -15.98
CA SER A 278 2.16 -26.63 -14.55
C SER A 278 3.56 -26.18 -14.09
N LEU A 279 3.66 -24.99 -13.52
CA LEU A 279 4.63 -24.65 -12.47
C LEU A 279 4.09 -23.44 -11.68
N TYR A 280 2.99 -23.67 -10.96
CA TYR A 280 2.69 -23.02 -9.70
C TYR A 280 2.34 -24.14 -8.72
N ASP A 281 3.39 -24.80 -8.24
CA ASP A 281 3.47 -25.47 -6.94
C ASP A 281 4.84 -25.11 -6.36
#